data_AF-A0AAE0ACK7-F1
#
_entry.id   AF-A0AAE0ACK7-F1
#
_cell.length_a   1.000
_cell.length_b   1.000
_cell.length_c   1.000
_cell.angle_alpha   90.00
_cell.angle_beta   90.00
_cell.angle_gamma   90.00
#
_symmetry.space_group_name_H-M   'P 1'
#
loop_
_entity.id
_entity.type
_entity.pdbx_description
1 polymer ?
#
loop_
_entity_poly.entity_id
_entity_poly.type
_entity_poly.pdbx_seq_one_letter_code
_entity_poly.pdbx_strand_id
1 'polypeptide(L)'
;MARSIRSARGRRSLVSSQFHGVPSHNSSPIIQSRVAKSAEEDDILTILDSKMSRLHSPEELPVETFDSFKVEYELQNNVVVLNKRFGNSELIRIEYDNRQLIVDVSKEDGGSDALRFTHRWWRDDNPDEPLQFELTYQLSHDSSYNRHDKIKCDGKFTEFLNARGVNRKLRTYLDQYWERTRKLVEDIEQYKCLQMVRSFIEKN
;
A
#
# COMPACT_ATOMS: atom_id res chain seq x y z
N MET A 1 -26.69 39.12 -6.43
CA MET A 1 -25.71 40.03 -5.80
C MET A 1 -24.37 39.31 -5.70
N ALA A 2 -23.43 39.61 -6.61
CA ALA A 2 -22.15 38.92 -6.72
C ALA A 2 -21.06 39.66 -5.93
N ARG A 3 -20.29 38.94 -5.12
CA ARG A 3 -19.08 39.47 -4.45
C ARG A 3 -17.84 38.77 -5.00
N SER A 4 -17.11 39.54 -5.81
CA SER A 4 -15.81 39.23 -6.38
C SER A 4 -14.71 39.50 -5.36
N ILE A 5 -13.95 38.47 -4.95
CA ILE A 5 -12.77 38.61 -4.09
C ILE A 5 -11.51 38.55 -4.97
N ARG A 6 -10.73 39.64 -4.93
CA ARG A 6 -9.50 39.85 -5.68
C ARG A 6 -8.35 39.07 -5.04
N SER A 7 -7.68 38.24 -5.83
CA SER A 7 -6.44 37.55 -5.47
C SER A 7 -5.24 38.47 -5.72
N ALA A 8 -4.45 38.72 -4.69
CA ALA A 8 -3.25 39.54 -4.74
C ALA A 8 -2.03 38.68 -5.12
N ARG A 9 -1.42 38.99 -6.27
CA ARG A 9 -0.13 38.46 -6.74
C ARG A 9 1.01 38.94 -5.84
N GLY A 10 1.61 38.01 -5.09
CA GLY A 10 2.93 38.20 -4.49
C GLY A 10 4.03 37.83 -5.48
N ARG A 11 4.63 38.83 -6.14
CA ARG A 11 5.89 38.70 -6.87
C ARG A 11 7.02 38.53 -5.85
N ARG A 12 7.72 37.38 -5.85
CA ARG A 12 9.01 37.25 -5.17
C ARG A 12 10.15 37.37 -6.17
N SER A 13 11.05 38.26 -5.79
CA SER A 13 12.30 38.69 -6.39
C SER A 13 13.23 37.54 -6.75
N LEU A 14 13.78 37.57 -7.96
CA LEU A 14 14.93 36.80 -8.40
C LEU A 14 16.20 37.49 -7.88
N VAL A 15 16.86 36.90 -6.89
CA VAL A 15 18.21 37.31 -6.48
C VAL A 15 19.20 36.59 -7.39
N SER A 16 19.72 37.34 -8.36
CA SER A 16 20.85 36.94 -9.21
C SER A 16 22.15 37.12 -8.44
N SER A 17 22.70 36.06 -7.84
CA SER A 17 24.06 36.06 -7.32
C SER A 17 25.05 35.78 -8.46
N GLN A 18 25.73 36.82 -8.93
CA GLN A 18 26.94 36.69 -9.74
C GLN A 18 28.06 36.13 -8.86
N PHE A 19 28.41 34.86 -9.07
CA PHE A 19 29.66 34.31 -8.54
C PHE A 19 30.78 34.61 -9.55
N HIS A 20 31.78 35.36 -9.10
CA HIS A 20 33.02 35.59 -9.85
C HIS A 20 33.83 34.29 -9.91
N GLY A 21 34.24 33.94 -11.13
CA GLY A 21 35.00 32.74 -11.44
C GLY A 21 36.36 32.72 -10.75
N VAL A 22 36.64 31.62 -10.06
CA VAL A 22 37.97 31.26 -9.57
C VAL A 22 38.70 30.50 -10.69
N PRO A 23 39.99 30.77 -10.95
CA PRO A 23 40.74 30.12 -12.01
C PRO A 23 40.85 28.60 -11.82
N SER A 24 40.55 27.88 -12.89
CA SER A 24 40.70 26.43 -13.02
C SER A 24 42.17 26.02 -12.88
N HIS A 25 42.56 25.55 -11.70
CA HIS A 25 43.84 24.89 -11.50
C HIS A 25 43.77 23.44 -12.01
N ASN A 26 44.63 23.16 -12.99
CA ASN A 26 45.00 21.87 -13.56
C ASN A 26 44.68 20.66 -12.67
N SER A 27 43.63 19.93 -13.06
CA SER A 27 43.38 18.58 -12.58
C SER A 27 44.44 17.64 -13.18
N SER A 28 45.41 17.25 -12.37
CA SER A 28 46.24 16.08 -12.67
C SER A 28 45.33 14.90 -13.02
N PRO A 29 45.64 14.08 -14.03
CA PRO A 29 44.90 12.86 -14.27
C PRO A 29 45.07 12.01 -13.00
N ILE A 30 43.99 11.89 -12.23
CA ILE A 30 43.91 10.89 -11.17
C ILE A 30 44.03 9.56 -11.90
N ILE A 31 45.22 8.99 -11.89
CA ILE A 31 45.46 7.60 -12.25
C ILE A 31 44.66 6.82 -11.20
N GLN A 32 43.40 6.51 -11.50
CA GLN A 32 42.64 5.50 -10.79
C GLN A 32 43.42 4.21 -10.99
N SER A 33 44.33 3.89 -10.07
CA SER A 33 44.97 2.59 -10.06
C SER A 33 43.84 1.60 -9.91
N ARG A 34 43.57 0.82 -10.95
CA ARG A 34 42.68 -0.33 -10.89
C ARG A 34 43.32 -1.28 -9.90
N VAL A 35 42.89 -1.22 -8.65
CA VAL A 35 43.22 -2.23 -7.66
C VAL A 35 42.66 -3.52 -8.24
N ALA A 36 43.52 -4.52 -8.41
CA ALA A 36 43.07 -5.81 -8.89
C ALA A 36 42.04 -6.34 -7.87
N LYS A 37 40.86 -6.75 -8.35
CA LYS A 37 39.83 -7.36 -7.52
C LYS A 37 40.44 -8.46 -6.66
N SER A 38 40.09 -8.46 -5.39
CA SER A 38 40.54 -9.48 -4.44
C SER A 38 39.81 -10.80 -4.73
N ALA A 39 40.49 -11.93 -4.54
CA ALA A 39 39.83 -13.25 -4.57
C ALA A 39 38.65 -13.32 -3.57
N GLU A 40 38.71 -12.56 -2.48
CA GLU A 40 37.64 -12.45 -1.49
C GLU A 40 36.40 -11.75 -2.05
N GLU A 41 36.56 -10.78 -2.95
CA GLU A 41 35.43 -10.09 -3.57
C GLU A 41 34.69 -11.01 -4.53
N ASP A 42 35.40 -11.83 -5.30
CA ASP A 42 34.81 -12.81 -6.21
C ASP A 42 34.01 -13.90 -5.45
N ASP A 43 34.51 -14.34 -4.30
CA ASP A 43 33.79 -15.26 -3.41
C ASP A 43 32.49 -14.65 -2.88
N ILE A 44 32.53 -13.37 -2.46
CA ILE A 44 31.34 -12.66 -1.99
C ILE A 44 30.33 -12.50 -3.13
N LEU A 45 30.78 -12.11 -4.33
CA LEU A 45 29.91 -11.98 -5.49
C LEU A 45 29.21 -13.31 -5.83
N THR A 46 29.93 -14.42 -5.76
CA THR A 46 29.35 -15.77 -5.96
C THR A 46 28.25 -16.09 -4.94
N ILE A 47 28.46 -15.74 -3.66
CA ILE A 47 27.46 -15.92 -2.60
C ILE A 47 26.23 -15.04 -2.86
N LEU A 48 26.43 -13.79 -3.26
CA LEU A 48 25.34 -12.86 -3.57
C LEU A 48 24.51 -13.36 -4.75
N ASP A 49 25.16 -13.80 -5.83
CA ASP A 49 24.51 -14.36 -7.01
C ASP A 49 23.71 -15.62 -6.66
N SER A 50 24.26 -16.52 -5.84
CA SER A 50 23.53 -17.70 -5.36
C SER A 50 22.34 -17.34 -4.45
N LYS A 51 22.41 -16.27 -3.66
CA LYS A 51 21.28 -15.82 -2.83
C LYS A 51 20.19 -15.18 -3.68
N MET A 52 20.58 -14.29 -4.59
CA MET A 52 19.65 -13.63 -5.50
C MET A 52 18.95 -14.63 -6.42
N SER A 53 19.60 -15.73 -6.83
CA SER A 53 18.97 -16.77 -7.64
C SER A 53 17.92 -17.60 -6.89
N ARG A 54 17.91 -17.56 -5.55
CA ARG A 54 16.92 -18.25 -4.69
C ARG A 54 15.75 -17.36 -4.32
N LEU A 55 15.93 -16.05 -4.36
CA LEU A 55 14.82 -15.11 -4.21
C LEU A 55 14.01 -15.15 -5.50
N HIS A 56 12.69 -15.09 -5.38
CA HIS A 56 11.83 -14.99 -6.55
C HIS A 56 12.28 -13.77 -7.38
N SER A 57 12.40 -13.95 -8.70
CA SER A 57 12.48 -12.83 -9.62
C SER A 57 11.33 -11.88 -9.28
N PRO A 58 11.52 -10.55 -9.28
CA PRO A 58 10.48 -9.59 -8.90
C PRO A 58 9.32 -9.69 -9.90
N GLU A 59 8.41 -10.62 -9.65
CA GLU A 59 7.18 -10.78 -10.37
C GLU A 59 6.27 -9.63 -9.94
N GLU A 60 5.53 -9.08 -10.89
CA GLU A 60 4.54 -8.05 -10.58
C GLU A 60 3.58 -8.60 -9.52
N LEU A 61 3.21 -7.75 -8.55
CA LEU A 61 2.27 -8.12 -7.49
C LEU A 61 1.04 -8.79 -8.12
N PRO A 62 0.56 -9.91 -7.55
CA PRO A 62 -0.49 -10.68 -8.18
C PRO A 62 -1.77 -9.85 -8.28
N VAL A 63 -2.09 -9.38 -9.49
CA VAL A 63 -3.40 -8.81 -9.79
C VAL A 63 -4.38 -9.98 -9.88
N GLU A 64 -5.11 -10.19 -8.80
CA GLU A 64 -6.05 -11.30 -8.65
C GLU A 64 -7.50 -10.79 -8.64
N THR A 65 -8.41 -11.71 -8.92
CA THR A 65 -9.84 -11.49 -8.73
C THR A 65 -10.39 -12.51 -7.75
N PHE A 66 -11.26 -12.09 -6.84
CA PHE A 66 -11.96 -12.97 -5.91
C PHE A 66 -13.46 -12.74 -6.00
N ASP A 67 -14.25 -13.71 -6.46
CA ASP A 67 -15.71 -13.59 -6.53
C ASP A 67 -16.22 -12.25 -7.14
N SER A 68 -15.63 -11.86 -8.27
CA SER A 68 -15.84 -10.58 -8.98
C SER A 68 -15.28 -9.31 -8.31
N PHE A 69 -14.64 -9.42 -7.14
CA PHE A 69 -13.80 -8.36 -6.62
C PHE A 69 -12.52 -8.25 -7.44
N LYS A 70 -12.16 -7.03 -7.81
CA LYS A 70 -10.81 -6.69 -8.25
C LYS A 70 -9.93 -6.50 -7.01
N VAL A 71 -8.85 -7.26 -6.89
CA VAL A 71 -7.94 -7.23 -5.74
C VAL A 71 -6.67 -6.49 -6.12
N GLU A 72 -6.30 -5.49 -5.33
CA GLU A 72 -5.11 -4.67 -5.52
C GLU A 72 -4.35 -4.59 -4.19
N TYR A 73 -3.02 -4.55 -4.26
CA TYR A 73 -2.18 -4.33 -3.08
C TYR A 73 -1.49 -2.98 -3.16
N GLU A 74 -1.74 -2.13 -2.17
CA GLU A 74 -1.15 -0.81 -2.05
C GLU A 74 0.12 -0.87 -1.18
N LEU A 75 1.28 -1.01 -1.81
CA LEU A 75 2.57 -1.16 -1.12
C LEU A 75 2.87 0.00 -0.14
N GLN A 76 2.50 1.24 -0.49
CA GLN A 76 2.77 2.42 0.34
C GLN A 76 2.06 2.37 1.69
N ASN A 77 0.83 1.84 1.69
CA ASN A 77 -0.02 1.78 2.87
C ASN A 77 0.03 0.40 3.54
N ASN A 78 0.59 -0.61 2.86
CA ASN A 78 0.52 -2.01 3.25
C ASN A 78 -0.96 -2.40 3.48
N VAL A 79 -1.78 -2.22 2.44
CA VAL A 79 -3.22 -2.50 2.48
C VAL A 79 -3.61 -3.28 1.22
N VAL A 80 -4.44 -4.30 1.39
CA VAL A 80 -5.13 -4.97 0.28
C VAL A 80 -6.47 -4.29 0.08
N VAL A 81 -6.74 -3.83 -1.14
CA VAL A 81 -7.98 -3.16 -1.51
C VAL A 81 -8.76 -4.05 -2.46
N LEU A 82 -10.04 -4.26 -2.15
CA LEU A 82 -10.97 -4.98 -3.01
C LEU A 82 -12.10 -4.08 -3.42
N ASN A 83 -12.39 -4.05 -4.71
CA ASN A 83 -13.49 -3.25 -5.25
C ASN A 83 -14.44 -4.15 -6.03
N LYS A 84 -15.74 -4.00 -5.77
CA LYS A 84 -16.81 -4.69 -6.50
C LYS A 84 -18.04 -3.81 -6.59
N ARG A 85 -18.75 -3.91 -7.71
CA ARG A 85 -20.10 -3.37 -7.85
C ARG A 85 -21.13 -4.43 -7.44
N PHE A 86 -22.13 -4.04 -6.66
CA PHE A 86 -23.24 -4.90 -6.28
C PHE A 86 -24.55 -4.36 -6.85
N GLY A 87 -25.16 -5.14 -7.75
CA GLY A 87 -26.29 -4.64 -8.56
C GLY A 87 -25.89 -3.44 -9.41
N ASN A 88 -26.82 -2.49 -9.57
CA ASN A 88 -26.61 -1.30 -10.41
C ASN A 88 -26.34 -0.02 -9.62
N SER A 89 -26.38 -0.09 -8.28
CA SER A 89 -26.45 1.10 -7.45
C SER A 89 -25.47 1.13 -6.30
N GLU A 90 -24.77 0.03 -5.98
CA GLU A 90 -23.86 -0.04 -4.85
C GLU A 90 -22.42 -0.32 -5.28
N LEU A 91 -21.49 0.43 -4.69
CA LEU A 91 -20.07 0.17 -4.75
C LEU A 91 -19.62 -0.36 -3.38
N ILE A 92 -18.95 -1.50 -3.41
CA ILE A 92 -18.33 -2.11 -2.23
C ILE A 92 -16.83 -1.94 -2.37
N ARG A 93 -16.23 -1.30 -1.37
CA ARG A 93 -14.78 -1.21 -1.21
C ARG A 93 -14.38 -1.83 0.11
N ILE A 94 -13.37 -2.69 0.06
CA ILE A 94 -12.85 -3.38 1.24
C ILE A 94 -11.38 -3.03 1.36
N GLU A 95 -10.99 -2.48 2.50
CA GLU A 95 -9.59 -2.35 2.87
C GLU A 95 -9.26 -3.41 3.92
N TYR A 96 -8.18 -4.13 3.70
CA TYR A 96 -7.69 -5.17 4.59
C TYR A 96 -6.22 -4.91 4.91
N ASP A 97 -5.89 -4.91 6.20
CA ASP A 97 -4.52 -4.99 6.69
C ASP A 97 -4.39 -6.10 7.74
N ASN A 98 -3.19 -6.25 8.32
CA ASN A 98 -2.94 -7.26 9.35
C ASN A 98 -3.57 -6.99 10.74
N ARG A 99 -4.48 -6.02 10.85
CA ARG A 99 -5.16 -5.58 12.08
C ARG A 99 -6.66 -5.44 11.91
N GLN A 100 -7.13 -5.07 10.73
CA GLN A 100 -8.54 -4.73 10.52
C GLN A 100 -9.00 -4.95 9.07
N LEU A 101 -10.32 -5.12 8.97
CA LEU A 101 -11.12 -5.12 7.75
C LEU A 101 -12.06 -3.92 7.80
N ILE A 102 -11.95 -3.02 6.84
CA ILE A 102 -12.89 -1.91 6.66
C ILE A 102 -13.70 -2.22 5.40
N VAL A 103 -15.03 -2.17 5.53
CA VAL A 103 -15.96 -2.36 4.42
C VAL A 103 -16.76 -1.09 4.25
N ASP A 104 -16.56 -0.43 3.11
CA ASP A 104 -17.33 0.72 2.68
C ASP A 104 -18.37 0.28 1.66
N VAL A 105 -19.63 0.59 1.93
CA VAL A 105 -20.74 0.40 1.01
C VAL A 105 -21.33 1.77 0.71
N SER A 106 -21.16 2.23 -0.52
CA SER A 106 -21.69 3.52 -0.99
C SER A 106 -22.67 3.32 -2.13
N LYS A 107 -23.59 4.28 -2.29
CA LYS A 107 -24.45 4.34 -3.47
C LYS A 107 -23.79 5.12 -4.60
N GLU A 108 -24.02 4.69 -5.83
CA GLU A 108 -23.46 5.35 -7.03
C GLU A 108 -24.23 6.62 -7.42
N ASP A 109 -25.45 6.82 -6.93
CA ASP A 109 -26.33 7.95 -7.25
C ASP A 109 -25.80 9.32 -6.75
N GLY A 110 -24.57 9.38 -6.26
CA GLY A 110 -23.93 10.60 -5.78
C GLY A 110 -24.47 11.06 -4.42
N GLY A 111 -25.27 10.24 -3.74
CA GLY A 111 -25.62 10.47 -2.35
C GLY A 111 -24.36 10.47 -1.48
N SER A 112 -24.29 11.40 -0.54
CA SER A 112 -23.28 11.49 0.53
C SER A 112 -23.32 10.32 1.52
N ASP A 113 -24.18 9.34 1.28
CA ASP A 113 -24.52 8.32 2.26
C ASP A 113 -23.66 7.08 1.99
N ALA A 114 -22.67 6.88 2.84
CA ALA A 114 -21.85 5.69 2.86
C ALA A 114 -22.01 4.95 4.19
N LEU A 115 -22.20 3.63 4.12
CA LEU A 115 -22.11 2.75 5.28
C LEU A 115 -20.67 2.27 5.40
N ARG A 116 -20.02 2.57 6.52
CA ARG A 116 -18.69 2.04 6.85
C ARG A 116 -18.80 1.01 7.96
N PHE A 117 -18.30 -0.19 7.72
CA PHE A 117 -18.23 -1.25 8.71
C PHE A 117 -16.76 -1.46 9.03
N THR A 118 -16.41 -1.40 10.31
CA THR A 118 -15.03 -1.70 10.74
C THR A 118 -15.07 -2.98 11.53
N HIS A 119 -14.29 -3.96 11.13
CA HIS A 119 -14.01 -5.15 11.92
C HIS A 119 -12.53 -5.16 12.25
N ARG A 120 -12.22 -5.05 13.54
CA ARG A 120 -10.86 -5.18 14.02
C ARG A 120 -10.65 -6.63 14.45
N TRP A 121 -9.54 -7.21 14.00
CA TRP A 121 -9.11 -8.52 14.47
C TRP A 121 -8.18 -8.38 15.64
N TRP A 122 -8.38 -9.20 16.66
CA TRP A 122 -7.34 -9.50 17.61
C TRP A 122 -6.66 -10.79 17.12
N ARG A 123 -5.32 -10.84 17.16
CA ARG A 123 -4.53 -12.00 16.69
C ARG A 123 -4.88 -13.31 17.42
N ASP A 124 -5.65 -13.22 18.51
CA ASP A 124 -6.10 -14.34 19.33
C ASP A 124 -7.54 -14.78 19.01
N ASP A 125 -8.19 -14.20 18.01
CA ASP A 125 -9.56 -14.57 17.65
C ASP A 125 -9.60 -16.00 17.12
N ASN A 126 -10.41 -16.84 17.79
CA ASN A 126 -10.68 -18.21 17.38
C ASN A 126 -11.17 -18.23 15.92
N PRO A 127 -10.54 -18.99 15.00
CA PRO A 127 -10.94 -19.05 13.60
C PRO A 127 -12.37 -19.59 13.39
N ASP A 128 -12.96 -20.19 14.42
CA ASP A 128 -14.34 -20.70 14.44
C ASP A 128 -15.36 -19.71 15.00
N GLU A 129 -14.92 -18.55 15.53
CA GLU A 129 -15.84 -17.51 15.96
C GLU A 129 -16.38 -16.69 14.77
N PRO A 130 -17.67 -16.32 14.80
CA PRO A 130 -18.26 -15.49 13.77
C PRO A 130 -17.63 -14.09 13.78
N LEU A 131 -17.53 -13.46 12.60
CA LEU A 131 -17.01 -12.11 12.44
C LEU A 131 -17.87 -11.11 13.22
N GLN A 132 -17.30 -10.46 14.24
CA GLN A 132 -17.96 -9.43 15.02
C GLN A 132 -17.66 -8.04 14.48
N PHE A 133 -18.51 -7.52 13.59
CA PHE A 133 -18.34 -6.18 13.04
C PHE A 133 -18.77 -5.08 14.03
N GLU A 134 -17.98 -4.00 14.10
CA GLU A 134 -18.37 -2.73 14.70
C GLU A 134 -18.88 -1.82 13.57
N LEU A 135 -20.20 -1.59 13.55
CA LEU A 135 -20.80 -0.68 12.58
C LEU A 135 -20.44 0.76 12.94
N THR A 136 -19.83 1.50 12.01
CA THR A 136 -19.61 2.94 12.16
C THR A 136 -20.28 3.67 11.00
N TYR A 137 -21.45 4.23 11.22
CA TYR A 137 -22.09 5.00 10.18
C TYR A 137 -21.44 6.38 10.02
N GLN A 138 -21.08 6.76 8.79
CA GLN A 138 -20.56 8.08 8.48
C GLN A 138 -21.44 8.75 7.43
N LEU A 139 -22.22 9.75 7.85
CA LEU A 139 -22.95 10.64 6.96
C LEU A 139 -21.97 11.66 6.39
N SER A 140 -21.75 11.70 5.07
CA SER A 140 -20.73 12.60 4.50
C SER A 140 -21.10 14.08 4.56
N HIS A 141 -22.26 14.45 5.10
CA HIS A 141 -22.71 15.84 5.08
C HIS A 141 -22.28 16.68 6.29
N ASP A 142 -21.74 16.07 7.34
CA ASP A 142 -21.28 16.81 8.52
C ASP A 142 -20.10 16.09 9.19
N SER A 143 -18.88 16.51 8.89
CA SER A 143 -17.65 15.95 9.47
C SER A 143 -17.57 16.09 11.00
N SER A 144 -18.52 16.80 11.61
CA SER A 144 -18.65 16.95 13.06
C SER A 144 -19.43 15.82 13.74
N TYR A 145 -20.17 14.99 13.00
CA TYR A 145 -20.99 13.89 13.55
C TYR A 145 -20.46 12.50 13.16
N ASN A 146 -19.25 12.17 13.61
CA ASN A 146 -18.81 10.78 13.67
C ASN A 146 -19.41 10.13 14.92
N ARG A 147 -20.65 9.65 14.84
CA ARG A 147 -21.24 8.89 15.93
C ARG A 147 -20.76 7.44 15.84
N HIS A 148 -19.76 7.11 16.66
CA HIS A 148 -19.33 5.74 16.88
C HIS A 148 -20.30 5.03 17.82
N ASP A 149 -21.50 4.72 17.34
CA ASP A 149 -22.36 3.82 18.08
C ASP A 149 -21.86 2.39 17.87
N LYS A 150 -21.33 1.79 18.93
CA LYS A 150 -21.02 0.35 18.97
C LYS A 150 -22.32 -0.44 18.91
N ILE A 151 -22.85 -0.59 17.71
CA ILE A 151 -24.01 -1.44 17.47
C ILE A 151 -23.47 -2.86 17.27
N LYS A 152 -23.85 -3.76 18.18
CA LYS A 152 -23.62 -5.19 17.99
C LYS A 152 -24.38 -5.61 16.74
N CYS A 153 -23.66 -6.03 15.71
CA CYS A 153 -24.28 -6.55 14.50
C CYS A 153 -25.12 -7.78 14.87
N ASP A 154 -26.41 -7.73 14.54
CA ASP A 154 -27.30 -8.88 14.67
C ASP A 154 -27.14 -9.83 13.45
N GLY A 155 -27.98 -10.87 13.39
CA GLY A 155 -27.98 -11.81 12.27
C GLY A 155 -28.27 -11.14 10.91
N LYS A 156 -29.10 -10.08 10.87
CA LYS A 156 -29.48 -9.41 9.63
C LYS A 156 -28.33 -8.61 9.03
N PHE A 157 -27.51 -7.98 9.86
CA PHE A 157 -26.28 -7.32 9.38
C PHE A 157 -25.29 -8.32 8.78
N THR A 158 -25.16 -9.48 9.40
CA THR A 158 -24.32 -10.57 8.88
C THR A 158 -24.85 -11.08 7.54
N GLU A 159 -26.17 -11.28 7.41
CA GLU A 159 -26.81 -11.64 6.14
C GLU A 159 -26.60 -10.57 5.06
N PHE A 160 -26.73 -9.29 5.41
CA PHE A 160 -26.51 -8.16 4.51
C PHE A 160 -25.09 -8.14 3.93
N LEU A 161 -24.07 -8.36 4.76
CA LEU A 161 -22.66 -8.42 4.35
C LEU A 161 -22.37 -9.71 3.56
N ASN A 162 -22.89 -10.84 3.99
CA ASN A 162 -22.74 -12.12 3.29
C ASN A 162 -23.30 -12.08 1.88
N ALA A 163 -24.48 -11.46 1.68
CA ALA A 163 -25.10 -11.28 0.36
C ALA A 163 -24.23 -10.46 -0.60
N ARG A 164 -23.34 -9.62 -0.07
CA ARG A 164 -22.38 -8.78 -0.80
C ARG A 164 -21.02 -9.44 -1.01
N GLY A 165 -20.86 -10.69 -0.57
CA GLY A 165 -19.60 -11.43 -0.66
C GLY A 165 -18.64 -11.18 0.51
N VAL A 166 -19.04 -10.38 1.51
CA VAL A 166 -18.26 -10.14 2.73
C VAL A 166 -18.57 -11.26 3.71
N ASN A 167 -17.86 -12.38 3.59
CA ASN A 167 -18.12 -13.61 4.33
C ASN A 167 -16.82 -14.32 4.77
N ARG A 168 -16.94 -15.49 5.41
CA ARG A 168 -15.79 -16.28 5.89
C ARG A 168 -14.81 -16.66 4.76
N LYS A 169 -15.30 -16.96 3.55
CA LYS A 169 -14.45 -17.31 2.41
C LYS A 169 -13.57 -16.14 2.00
N LEU A 170 -14.13 -14.93 1.98
CA LEU A 170 -13.37 -13.72 1.71
C LEU A 170 -12.25 -13.55 2.75
N ARG A 171 -12.55 -13.72 4.05
CA ARG A 171 -11.51 -13.64 5.09
C ARG A 171 -10.37 -14.62 4.85
N THR A 172 -10.68 -15.90 4.65
CA THR A 172 -9.66 -16.92 4.39
C THR A 172 -8.81 -16.57 3.16
N TYR A 173 -9.44 -16.04 2.10
CA TYR A 173 -8.72 -15.56 0.93
C TYR A 173 -7.79 -14.39 1.27
N LEU A 174 -8.26 -13.39 2.02
CA LEU A 174 -7.46 -12.21 2.38
C LEU A 174 -6.27 -12.57 3.25
N ASP A 175 -6.44 -13.47 4.22
CA ASP A 175 -5.34 -13.94 5.07
C ASP A 175 -4.25 -14.63 4.21
N GLN A 176 -4.65 -15.48 3.27
CA GLN A 176 -3.73 -16.14 2.35
C GLN A 176 -3.08 -15.18 1.35
N TYR A 177 -3.84 -14.23 0.81
CA TYR A 177 -3.35 -13.23 -0.13
C TYR A 177 -2.34 -12.30 0.56
N TRP A 178 -2.63 -11.87 1.78
CA TRP A 178 -1.75 -11.07 2.61
C TRP A 178 -0.42 -11.79 2.89
N GLU A 179 -0.48 -13.06 3.29
CA GLU A 179 0.72 -13.85 3.55
C GLU A 179 1.62 -13.95 2.32
N ARG A 180 1.03 -14.32 1.18
CA ARG A 180 1.75 -14.43 -0.10
C ARG A 180 2.36 -13.09 -0.50
N THR A 181 1.59 -12.01 -0.40
CA THR A 181 2.03 -10.67 -0.80
C THR A 181 3.14 -10.15 0.10
N ARG A 182 3.00 -10.30 1.42
CA ARG A 182 4.03 -9.91 2.38
C ARG A 182 5.35 -10.62 2.11
N LYS A 183 5.31 -11.94 1.91
CA LYS A 183 6.51 -12.71 1.57
C LYS A 183 7.15 -12.23 0.26
N LEU A 184 6.35 -11.97 -0.76
CA LEU A 184 6.85 -11.43 -2.03
C LEU A 184 7.52 -10.06 -1.86
N VAL A 185 6.92 -9.16 -1.07
CA VAL A 185 7.49 -7.84 -0.76
C VAL A 185 8.82 -7.98 -0.02
N GLU A 186 8.89 -8.85 1.00
CA GLU A 186 10.13 -9.16 1.73
C GLU A 186 11.22 -9.67 0.78
N ASP A 187 10.89 -10.60 -0.12
CA ASP A 187 11.82 -11.15 -1.11
C ASP A 187 12.33 -10.06 -2.08
N ILE A 188 11.45 -9.15 -2.53
CA ILE A 188 11.82 -8.03 -3.42
C ILE A 188 12.75 -7.04 -2.70
N GLU A 189 12.46 -6.68 -1.46
CA GLU A 189 13.29 -5.77 -0.67
C GLU A 189 14.67 -6.39 -0.41
N GLN A 190 14.69 -7.67 -0.05
CA GLN A 190 15.93 -8.41 0.15
C GLN A 190 16.75 -8.47 -1.15
N TYR A 191 16.10 -8.72 -2.28
CA TYR A 191 16.77 -8.75 -3.59
C TYR A 191 17.39 -7.40 -3.94
N LYS A 192 16.66 -6.29 -3.76
CA LYS A 192 17.19 -4.93 -3.96
C LYS A 192 18.38 -4.64 -3.06
N CYS A 193 18.33 -5.07 -1.80
CA CYS A 193 19.45 -4.95 -0.87
C CYS A 193 20.70 -5.68 -1.38
N LEU A 194 20.55 -6.95 -1.80
CA LEU A 194 21.66 -7.73 -2.37
C LEU A 194 22.23 -7.10 -3.64
N GLN A 195 21.38 -6.56 -4.53
CA GLN A 195 21.83 -5.84 -5.72
C GLN A 195 22.64 -4.58 -5.39
N MET A 196 22.24 -3.82 -4.36
CA MET A 196 22.99 -2.64 -3.91
C MET A 196 24.39 -3.04 -3.39
N VAL A 197 24.47 -4.08 -2.56
CA VAL A 197 25.74 -4.59 -2.04
C VAL A 197 26.64 -5.08 -3.18
N ARG A 198 26.09 -5.85 -4.12
CA ARG A 198 26.81 -6.32 -5.31
C ARG A 198 27.37 -5.15 -6.11
N SER A 199 26.53 -4.15 -6.40
CA SER A 199 26.94 -2.96 -7.15
C SER A 199 28.00 -2.13 -6.43
N PHE A 200 28.02 -2.15 -5.10
CA PHE A 200 29.05 -1.48 -4.31
C PHE A 200 30.39 -2.19 -4.45
N ILE A 201 30.41 -3.52 -4.34
CA ILE A 201 31.63 -4.33 -4.48
C ILE A 201 32.20 -4.22 -5.89
N GLU A 202 31.37 -4.23 -6.93
CA GLU A 202 31.83 -4.14 -8.32
C GLU A 202 32.40 -2.77 -8.72
N LYS A 203 32.10 -1.71 -7.97
CA LYS A 203 32.55 -0.34 -8.25
C LYS A 203 33.88 0.02 -7.61
N ASN A 204 34.34 -0.78 -6.64
CA ASN A 204 35.66 -0.65 -6.03
C ASN A 204 36.70 -1.45 -6.84
#